data_AF-A0A4Q4MJ71-F1
#
_entry.id   AF-A0A4Q4MJ71-F1
#
_cell.length_a   1.000
_cell.length_b   1.000
_cell.length_c   1.000
_cell.angle_alpha   90.00
_cell.angle_beta   90.00
_cell.angle_gamma   90.00
#
_symmetry.space_group_name_H-M   'P 1'
#
loop_
_entity.id
_entity.type
_entity.pdbx_description
1 polymer ?
#
loop_
_entity_poly.entity_id
_entity_poly.type
_entity_poly.pdbx_seq_one_letter_code
_entity_poly.pdbx_strand_id
1 'polypeptide(L)'
;MRFFDLATLAIVGGAGAFKVTEHDKLAALGLANVGIDVAKNGYPNPGQCTLKNVKVRREWSTLTKPKRRNYIDAIKCLHSKPGLTPAGVAPGARSRFDDFVVTHVQQTYSVHGTANFLAWHRYYIWAYEQLLRDECGYKGYLPYYNWAWWHEDPASSPLFDGSDTSIGDAGAYVPGRNYTCLPSEAAGCPIKLEPGSGGGCISGPLANWTSSIGPIQTKAKGIKPNPQAYGLGYNPRCLSRDVNKHAAYRSRDEVITELIKNSKDILSFQNRMQGDFPTGYLGVHSAGHYTVGGDQGSDFFNSPSDPAFYFHHAQIDRTWWIWQNQDLKNRRNAIDGTITFLNSPPSRNGTLNDMLTLGPMLDTFKNITNKDAMSTLGGPFCYIYL
;
A
#
# COMPACT_ATOMS: atom_id res chain seq x y z
N MET A 1 -12.67 19.40 -19.03
CA MET A 1 -11.32 18.79 -19.10
C MET A 1 -11.49 17.36 -19.61
N ARG A 2 -10.91 17.04 -20.76
CA ARG A 2 -10.96 15.68 -21.36
C ARG A 2 -9.88 14.81 -20.69
N PHE A 3 -10.05 13.48 -20.69
CA PHE A 3 -9.01 12.56 -20.19
C PHE A 3 -7.64 12.77 -20.88
N PHE A 4 -7.65 13.21 -22.14
CA PHE A 4 -6.45 13.60 -22.87
C PHE A 4 -5.70 14.77 -22.23
N ASP A 5 -6.41 15.80 -21.75
CA ASP A 5 -5.79 16.94 -21.05
C ASP A 5 -5.12 16.48 -19.73
N LEU A 6 -5.73 15.50 -19.05
CA LEU A 6 -5.20 14.90 -17.82
C LEU A 6 -3.97 14.03 -18.09
N ALA A 7 -3.91 13.31 -19.22
CA ALA A 7 -2.75 12.53 -19.62
C ALA A 7 -1.55 13.43 -19.95
N THR A 8 -1.77 14.57 -20.59
CA THR A 8 -0.72 15.58 -20.81
C THR A 8 -0.26 16.17 -19.47
N LEU A 9 -1.17 16.44 -18.53
CA LEU A 9 -0.84 16.87 -17.17
C LEU A 9 -0.08 15.81 -16.35
N ALA A 10 -0.29 14.52 -16.60
CA ALA A 10 0.50 13.44 -15.97
C ALA A 10 1.98 13.47 -16.42
N ILE A 11 2.23 13.86 -17.67
CA ILE A 11 3.58 13.96 -18.24
C ILE A 11 4.24 15.30 -17.87
N VAL A 12 3.47 16.40 -17.88
CA VAL A 12 3.97 17.78 -17.70
C VAL A 12 3.97 18.22 -16.23
N GLY A 13 3.10 17.66 -15.39
CA GLY A 13 3.02 17.95 -13.95
C GLY A 13 4.21 17.42 -13.13
N GLY A 14 5.09 16.64 -13.75
CA GLY A 14 6.39 16.22 -13.21
C GLY A 14 7.49 17.28 -13.36
N ALA A 15 7.15 18.56 -13.59
CA ALA A 15 8.10 19.67 -13.70
C ALA A 15 8.74 20.06 -12.35
N GLY A 16 9.27 19.08 -11.63
CA GLY A 16 10.18 19.24 -10.53
C GLY A 16 11.18 18.08 -10.55
N ALA A 17 12.46 18.38 -10.81
CA ALA A 17 13.69 17.58 -10.64
C ALA A 17 13.76 16.11 -11.12
N PHE A 18 12.67 15.41 -11.44
CA PHE A 18 12.66 13.98 -11.75
C PHE A 18 12.46 13.73 -13.24
N LYS A 19 13.29 12.86 -13.80
CA LYS A 19 13.20 12.40 -15.20
C LYS A 19 11.93 11.57 -15.35
N VAL A 20 11.09 11.89 -16.33
CA VAL A 20 9.92 11.08 -16.68
C VAL A 20 10.38 9.63 -16.94
N THR A 21 9.90 8.72 -16.10
CA THR A 21 10.30 7.31 -16.12
C THR A 21 9.45 6.51 -17.11
N GLU A 22 9.83 5.28 -17.44
CA GLU A 22 9.07 4.46 -18.39
C GLU A 22 7.72 4.02 -17.81
N HIS A 23 7.64 3.70 -16.52
CA HIS A 23 6.35 3.38 -15.90
C HIS A 23 5.40 4.60 -15.85
N ASP A 24 5.92 5.83 -15.79
CA ASP A 24 5.10 7.04 -15.88
C ASP A 24 4.50 7.21 -17.30
N LYS A 25 5.23 6.84 -18.35
CA LYS A 25 4.68 6.81 -19.72
C LYS A 25 3.59 5.76 -19.87
N LEU A 26 3.78 4.57 -19.27
CA LEU A 26 2.74 3.53 -19.24
C LEU A 26 1.50 4.01 -18.48
N ALA A 27 1.66 4.79 -17.41
CA ALA A 27 0.55 5.40 -16.68
C ALA A 27 -0.23 6.40 -17.55
N ALA A 28 0.47 7.27 -18.27
CA ALA A 28 -0.17 8.22 -19.20
C ALA A 28 -0.92 7.50 -20.34
N LEU A 29 -0.32 6.45 -20.91
CA LEU A 29 -0.98 5.59 -21.90
C LEU A 29 -2.21 4.90 -21.31
N GLY A 30 -2.10 4.36 -20.09
CA GLY A 30 -3.21 3.76 -19.37
C GLY A 30 -4.38 4.73 -19.17
N LEU A 31 -4.08 5.99 -18.79
CA LEU A 31 -5.11 7.02 -18.65
C LEU A 31 -5.81 7.33 -19.98
N ALA A 32 -5.05 7.43 -21.07
CA ALA A 32 -5.62 7.62 -22.41
C ALA A 32 -6.54 6.45 -22.81
N ASN A 33 -6.12 5.20 -22.52
CA ASN A 33 -6.92 4.00 -22.77
C ASN A 33 -8.21 3.98 -21.95
N VAL A 34 -8.19 4.41 -20.69
CA VAL A 34 -9.41 4.60 -19.87
C VAL A 34 -10.35 5.61 -20.52
N GLY A 35 -9.82 6.73 -21.00
CA GLY A 35 -10.62 7.75 -21.68
C GLY A 35 -11.28 7.23 -22.96
N ILE A 36 -10.54 6.45 -23.76
CA ILE A 36 -11.07 5.80 -24.97
C ILE A 36 -12.13 4.77 -24.62
N ASP A 37 -11.89 3.94 -23.60
CA ASP A 37 -12.85 2.92 -23.17
C ASP A 37 -14.15 3.55 -22.67
N VAL A 38 -14.07 4.56 -21.80
CA VAL A 38 -15.25 5.29 -21.32
C VAL A 38 -16.02 5.95 -22.46
N ALA A 39 -15.33 6.49 -23.47
CA ALA A 39 -15.98 7.07 -24.63
C ALA A 39 -16.71 6.04 -25.51
N LYS A 40 -16.20 4.80 -25.57
CA LYS A 40 -16.77 3.71 -26.39
C LYS A 40 -17.85 2.91 -25.65
N ASN A 41 -17.61 2.61 -24.38
CA ASN A 41 -18.37 1.63 -23.59
C ASN A 41 -19.16 2.27 -22.43
N GLY A 42 -18.98 3.57 -22.20
CA GLY A 42 -19.53 4.27 -21.03
C GLY A 42 -18.72 4.04 -19.75
N TYR A 43 -19.13 4.72 -18.67
CA TYR A 43 -18.53 4.49 -17.35
C TYR A 43 -19.00 3.14 -16.79
N PRO A 44 -18.14 2.40 -16.05
CA PRO A 44 -18.55 1.18 -15.36
C PRO A 44 -19.72 1.39 -14.38
N ASN A 45 -19.80 2.56 -13.73
CA ASN A 45 -20.90 2.96 -12.86
C ASN A 45 -21.27 4.44 -13.08
N PRO A 46 -22.05 4.79 -14.13
CA PRO A 46 -22.26 6.18 -14.54
C PRO A 46 -23.07 7.00 -13.54
N GLY A 47 -23.87 6.36 -12.68
CA GLY A 47 -24.62 7.03 -11.61
C GLY A 47 -23.73 7.50 -10.46
N GLN A 48 -22.55 6.89 -10.29
CA GLN A 48 -21.63 7.18 -9.19
C GLN A 48 -20.34 7.87 -9.67
N CYS A 49 -19.85 7.52 -10.86
CA CYS A 49 -18.58 8.01 -11.37
C CYS A 49 -18.62 8.53 -12.80
N THR A 50 -18.12 9.76 -12.96
CA THR A 50 -17.96 10.46 -14.24
C THR A 50 -16.70 11.34 -14.21
N LEU A 51 -16.28 11.85 -15.36
CA LEU A 51 -15.24 12.89 -15.45
C LEU A 51 -15.53 14.15 -14.61
N LYS A 52 -16.79 14.44 -14.28
CA LYS A 52 -17.15 15.61 -13.49
C LYS A 52 -16.79 15.47 -12.01
N ASN A 53 -16.81 14.24 -11.48
CA ASN A 53 -16.65 13.98 -10.05
C ASN A 53 -15.51 13.00 -9.73
N VAL A 54 -14.78 12.49 -10.73
CA VAL A 54 -13.62 11.61 -10.56
C VAL A 54 -12.55 12.26 -9.70
N LYS A 55 -12.02 11.49 -8.76
CA LYS A 55 -10.99 11.92 -7.82
C LYS A 55 -9.61 11.59 -8.35
N VAL A 56 -8.60 12.32 -7.88
CA VAL A 56 -7.22 12.13 -8.34
C VAL A 56 -6.34 11.81 -7.14
N ARG A 57 -5.75 10.62 -7.15
CA ARG A 57 -4.65 10.23 -6.27
C ARG A 57 -3.34 10.64 -6.93
N ARG A 58 -2.47 11.28 -6.15
CA ARG A 58 -1.22 11.91 -6.63
C ARG A 58 -0.02 11.43 -5.83
N GLU A 59 1.14 11.52 -6.45
CA GLU A 59 2.40 11.26 -5.77
C GLU A 59 2.60 12.30 -4.64
N TRP A 60 3.06 11.83 -3.46
CA TRP A 60 3.18 12.64 -2.24
C TRP A 60 4.06 13.90 -2.41
N SER A 61 5.20 13.76 -3.08
CA SER A 61 6.11 14.87 -3.36
C SER A 61 5.50 15.96 -4.25
N THR A 62 4.50 15.63 -5.08
CA THR A 62 3.79 16.63 -5.89
C THR A 62 2.77 17.46 -5.12
N LEU A 63 2.40 17.04 -3.90
CA LEU A 63 1.48 17.79 -3.05
C LEU A 63 2.16 19.03 -2.46
N THR A 64 1.42 20.13 -2.37
CA THR A 64 1.89 21.33 -1.66
C THR A 64 2.01 21.05 -0.16
N LYS A 65 2.92 21.75 0.52
CA LYS A 65 3.12 21.61 1.97
C LYS A 65 1.82 21.67 2.79
N PRO A 66 0.87 22.62 2.55
CA PRO A 66 -0.41 22.62 3.28
C PRO A 66 -1.26 21.36 3.05
N LYS A 67 -1.24 20.77 1.85
CA LYS A 67 -1.98 19.53 1.57
C LYS A 67 -1.36 18.34 2.32
N ARG A 68 -0.03 18.28 2.38
CA ARG A 68 0.68 17.26 3.18
C ARG A 68 0.36 17.38 4.66
N ARG A 69 0.39 18.59 5.22
CA ARG A 69 0.00 18.83 6.63
C ARG A 69 -1.45 18.40 6.90
N ASN A 70 -2.40 18.73 6.02
CA ASN A 70 -3.79 18.28 6.17
C ASN A 70 -3.94 16.75 6.19
N TYR A 71 -3.13 16.01 5.41
CA TYR A 71 -3.09 14.54 5.52
C TYR A 71 -2.53 14.10 6.87
N ILE A 72 -1.40 14.67 7.31
CA ILE A 72 -0.76 14.35 8.59
C ILE A 72 -1.70 14.61 9.77
N ASP A 73 -2.44 15.72 9.74
CA ASP A 73 -3.45 16.04 10.76
C ASP A 73 -4.59 15.01 10.77
N ALA A 74 -5.03 14.58 9.58
CA ALA A 74 -6.11 13.59 9.47
C ALA A 74 -5.70 12.21 9.99
N ILE A 75 -4.48 11.73 9.71
CA ILE A 75 -4.01 10.42 10.24
C ILE A 75 -3.83 10.47 11.75
N LYS A 76 -3.35 11.59 12.31
CA LYS A 76 -3.28 11.80 13.76
C LYS A 76 -4.66 11.82 14.40
N CYS A 77 -5.63 12.48 13.76
CA CYS A 77 -7.02 12.46 14.18
C CYS A 77 -7.56 11.01 14.22
N LEU A 78 -7.34 10.22 13.16
CA LEU A 78 -7.84 8.84 13.10
C LEU A 78 -7.21 7.97 14.19
N HIS A 79 -5.91 8.16 14.48
CA HIS A 79 -5.21 7.47 15.56
C HIS A 79 -5.62 7.95 16.97
N SER A 80 -6.21 9.15 17.09
CA SER A 80 -6.72 9.66 18.38
C SER A 80 -8.15 9.23 18.69
N LYS A 81 -8.93 8.84 17.67
CA LYS A 81 -10.32 8.43 17.86
C LYS A 81 -10.41 7.05 18.50
N PRO A 82 -11.36 6.80 19.43
CA PRO A 82 -11.55 5.48 20.03
C PRO A 82 -11.77 4.39 18.97
N GLY A 83 -11.07 3.26 19.11
CA GLY A 83 -11.28 2.09 18.26
C GLY A 83 -12.66 1.45 18.44
N LEU A 84 -13.16 0.82 17.38
CA LEU A 84 -14.42 0.07 17.38
C LEU A 84 -14.20 -1.40 17.76
N THR A 85 -12.96 -1.89 17.66
CA THR A 85 -12.61 -3.27 17.96
C THR A 85 -12.89 -3.60 19.44
N PRO A 86 -13.74 -4.61 19.73
CA PRO A 86 -13.99 -5.03 21.09
C PRO A 86 -12.70 -5.51 21.76
N ALA A 87 -12.50 -5.16 23.03
CA ALA A 87 -11.32 -5.56 23.80
C ALA A 87 -11.15 -7.09 23.88
N GLY A 88 -12.25 -7.87 23.81
CA GLY A 88 -12.20 -9.32 23.76
C GLY A 88 -11.66 -9.88 22.43
N VAL A 89 -11.68 -9.09 21.35
CA VAL A 89 -11.16 -9.47 20.02
C VAL A 89 -9.68 -9.08 19.91
N ALA A 90 -9.34 -7.83 20.25
CA ALA A 90 -7.96 -7.36 20.27
C ALA A 90 -7.72 -6.43 21.46
N PRO A 91 -7.24 -6.94 22.60
CA PRO A 91 -6.97 -6.14 23.79
C PRO A 91 -5.94 -5.02 23.58
N GLY A 92 -5.16 -5.09 22.49
CA GLY A 92 -4.20 -4.06 22.09
C GLY A 92 -4.78 -2.90 21.30
N ALA A 93 -5.94 -3.05 20.66
CA ALA A 93 -6.54 -1.98 19.85
C ALA A 93 -6.96 -0.79 20.72
N ARG A 94 -6.55 0.42 20.34
CA ARG A 94 -6.86 1.67 21.06
C ARG A 94 -7.56 2.69 20.17
N SER A 95 -7.31 2.64 18.87
CA SER A 95 -7.73 3.69 17.95
C SER A 95 -8.53 3.20 16.73
N ARG A 96 -9.20 4.12 16.03
CA ARG A 96 -9.80 3.82 14.72
C ARG A 96 -8.76 3.39 13.69
N PHE A 97 -7.53 3.86 13.83
CA PHE A 97 -6.41 3.38 13.03
C PHE A 97 -6.09 1.90 13.35
N ASP A 98 -6.14 1.52 14.62
CA ASP A 98 -5.89 0.13 15.04
C ASP A 98 -6.95 -0.84 14.54
N ASP A 99 -8.20 -0.41 14.30
CA ASP A 99 -9.23 -1.27 13.71
C ASP A 99 -8.80 -1.81 12.33
N PHE A 100 -8.13 -0.99 11.52
CA PHE A 100 -7.55 -1.40 10.25
C PHE A 100 -6.43 -2.42 10.45
N VAL A 101 -5.54 -2.16 11.41
CA VAL A 101 -4.45 -3.08 11.77
C VAL A 101 -5.00 -4.44 12.19
N VAL A 102 -6.02 -4.48 13.06
CA VAL A 102 -6.67 -5.72 13.49
C VAL A 102 -7.27 -6.48 12.31
N THR A 103 -8.03 -5.78 11.45
CA THR A 103 -8.61 -6.37 10.24
C THR A 103 -7.55 -7.01 9.36
N HIS A 104 -6.43 -6.33 9.13
CA HIS A 104 -5.34 -6.87 8.31
C HIS A 104 -4.66 -8.08 8.97
N VAL A 105 -4.34 -8.00 10.27
CA VAL A 105 -3.75 -9.13 11.02
C VAL A 105 -4.65 -10.37 10.91
N GLN A 106 -5.96 -10.21 11.11
CA GLN A 106 -6.91 -11.33 11.06
C GLN A 106 -7.11 -11.91 9.65
N GLN A 107 -7.04 -11.07 8.61
CA GLN A 107 -7.31 -11.50 7.23
C GLN A 107 -6.05 -11.81 6.42
N THR A 108 -4.85 -11.61 6.97
CA THR A 108 -3.56 -11.69 6.26
C THR A 108 -3.46 -12.91 5.33
N TYR A 109 -3.84 -14.11 5.80
CA TYR A 109 -3.76 -15.34 5.01
C TYR A 109 -4.84 -15.53 3.94
N SER A 110 -5.86 -14.67 3.90
CA SER A 110 -6.91 -14.66 2.87
C SER A 110 -6.69 -13.58 1.81
N VAL A 111 -5.77 -12.64 2.07
CA VAL A 111 -5.57 -11.43 1.26
C VAL A 111 -4.14 -11.28 0.71
N HIS A 112 -3.27 -12.26 0.92
CA HIS A 112 -1.92 -12.32 0.33
C HIS A 112 -1.69 -13.69 -0.29
N GLY A 113 -0.98 -13.74 -1.43
CA GLY A 113 -0.79 -14.99 -2.18
C GLY A 113 -2.12 -15.63 -2.60
N THR A 114 -3.18 -14.81 -2.72
CA THR A 114 -4.55 -15.23 -3.09
C THR A 114 -5.05 -14.44 -4.28
N ALA A 115 -6.14 -14.91 -4.88
CA ALA A 115 -6.90 -14.18 -5.91
C ALA A 115 -7.47 -12.83 -5.42
N ASN A 116 -7.63 -12.66 -4.10
CA ASN A 116 -8.23 -11.47 -3.52
C ASN A 116 -7.21 -10.35 -3.26
N PHE A 117 -5.90 -10.62 -3.38
CA PHE A 117 -4.83 -9.71 -2.93
C PHE A 117 -5.00 -8.28 -3.44
N LEU A 118 -5.08 -8.09 -4.76
CA LEU A 118 -5.13 -6.76 -5.36
C LEU A 118 -6.46 -6.04 -5.06
N ALA A 119 -7.58 -6.75 -5.23
CA ALA A 119 -8.92 -6.21 -5.06
C ALA A 119 -9.24 -5.85 -3.59
N TRP A 120 -8.84 -6.71 -2.66
CA TRP A 120 -9.01 -6.47 -1.22
C TRP A 120 -8.18 -5.27 -0.76
N HIS A 121 -6.91 -5.18 -1.15
CA HIS A 121 -6.07 -4.04 -0.77
C HIS A 121 -6.54 -2.72 -1.38
N ARG A 122 -7.05 -2.73 -2.62
CA ARG A 122 -7.73 -1.57 -3.23
C ARG A 122 -8.90 -1.11 -2.36
N TYR A 123 -9.75 -2.06 -1.93
CA TYR A 123 -10.90 -1.74 -1.09
C TYR A 123 -10.50 -1.25 0.30
N TYR A 124 -9.51 -1.89 0.91
CA TYR A 124 -8.96 -1.55 2.22
C TYR A 124 -8.43 -0.11 2.27
N ILE A 125 -7.60 0.30 1.30
CA ILE A 125 -7.07 1.67 1.28
C ILE A 125 -8.13 2.71 0.86
N TRP A 126 -9.16 2.31 0.11
CA TRP A 126 -10.29 3.19 -0.19
C TRP A 126 -11.13 3.47 1.06
N ALA A 127 -11.41 2.46 1.87
CA ALA A 127 -12.12 2.63 3.14
C ALA A 127 -11.35 3.51 4.12
N TYR A 128 -10.03 3.31 4.22
CA TYR A 128 -9.15 4.20 4.99
C TYR A 128 -9.24 5.66 4.51
N GLU A 129 -9.18 5.88 3.19
CA GLU A 129 -9.37 7.21 2.61
C GLU A 129 -10.73 7.81 3.00
N GLN A 130 -11.82 7.03 2.98
CA GLN A 130 -13.14 7.54 3.35
C GLN A 130 -13.16 7.99 4.81
N LEU A 131 -12.63 7.21 5.75
CA LEU A 131 -12.61 7.62 7.16
C LEU A 131 -11.76 8.87 7.42
N LEU A 132 -10.61 9.01 6.74
CA LEU A 132 -9.82 10.23 6.85
C LEU A 132 -10.64 11.46 6.45
N ARG A 133 -11.47 11.33 5.41
CA ARG A 133 -12.30 12.42 4.90
C ARG A 133 -13.51 12.67 5.78
N ASP A 134 -14.27 11.62 6.08
CA ASP A 134 -15.58 11.69 6.72
C ASP A 134 -15.48 11.97 8.22
N GLU A 135 -14.42 11.47 8.88
CA GLU A 135 -14.29 11.59 10.33
C GLU A 135 -13.22 12.58 10.78
N CYS A 136 -12.25 12.87 9.91
CA CYS A 136 -11.06 13.67 10.23
C CYS A 136 -10.85 14.86 9.28
N GLY A 137 -11.82 15.15 8.40
CA GLY A 137 -11.82 16.36 7.59
C GLY A 137 -10.68 16.44 6.57
N TYR A 138 -10.11 15.30 6.17
CA TYR A 138 -9.13 15.26 5.09
C TYR A 138 -9.75 15.78 3.79
N LYS A 139 -9.13 16.79 3.19
CA LYS A 139 -9.67 17.45 1.99
C LYS A 139 -9.16 16.80 0.69
N GLY A 140 -8.00 16.14 0.75
CA GLY A 140 -7.38 15.46 -0.38
C GLY A 140 -7.83 14.01 -0.58
N TYR A 141 -7.20 13.32 -1.53
CA TYR A 141 -7.39 11.88 -1.77
C TYR A 141 -6.08 11.16 -1.44
N LEU A 142 -6.13 9.84 -1.28
CA LEU A 142 -4.98 9.09 -0.77
C LEU A 142 -3.75 9.30 -1.67
N PRO A 143 -2.65 9.86 -1.15
CA PRO A 143 -1.40 9.98 -1.91
C PRO A 143 -0.71 8.63 -2.07
N TYR A 144 0.14 8.51 -3.08
CA TYR A 144 1.01 7.35 -3.27
C TYR A 144 2.50 7.73 -3.15
N TYR A 145 3.33 6.73 -2.84
CA TYR A 145 4.79 6.86 -2.82
C TYR A 145 5.39 6.23 -4.07
N ASN A 146 5.89 7.04 -5.00
CA ASN A 146 6.49 6.51 -6.22
C ASN A 146 7.89 5.96 -5.94
N TRP A 147 8.00 4.64 -5.76
CA TRP A 147 9.27 3.98 -5.43
C TRP A 147 10.39 4.30 -6.42
N ALA A 148 10.08 4.35 -7.72
CA ALA A 148 11.06 4.59 -8.77
C ALA A 148 11.70 5.98 -8.71
N TRP A 149 11.02 6.97 -8.15
CA TRP A 149 11.58 8.32 -8.05
C TRP A 149 12.57 8.46 -6.90
N TRP A 150 12.46 7.60 -5.89
CA TRP A 150 13.16 7.74 -4.62
C TRP A 150 14.08 6.55 -4.30
N HIS A 151 14.26 5.59 -5.22
CA HIS A 151 14.97 4.35 -4.89
C HIS A 151 16.47 4.55 -4.61
N GLU A 152 17.10 5.58 -5.18
CA GLU A 152 18.53 5.86 -4.99
C GLU A 152 18.81 6.37 -3.57
N ASP A 153 17.91 7.23 -3.07
CA ASP A 153 17.98 7.79 -1.72
C ASP A 153 16.57 7.95 -1.12
N PRO A 154 15.97 6.86 -0.62
CA PRO A 154 14.59 6.90 -0.10
C PRO A 154 14.47 7.75 1.17
N ALA A 155 15.57 7.95 1.90
CA ALA A 155 15.58 8.73 3.14
C ALA A 155 15.45 10.25 2.88
N SER A 156 15.85 10.74 1.70
CA SER A 156 15.63 12.15 1.32
C SER A 156 14.28 12.40 0.67
N SER A 157 13.46 11.36 0.47
CA SER A 157 12.12 11.55 -0.09
C SER A 157 11.26 12.42 0.84
N PRO A 158 10.37 13.29 0.31
CA PRO A 158 9.50 14.09 1.16
C PRO A 158 8.53 13.29 2.04
N LEU A 159 8.46 11.98 1.84
CA LEU A 159 7.72 11.07 2.71
C LEU A 159 8.53 10.72 3.97
N PHE A 160 9.87 10.62 3.85
CA PHE A 160 10.79 10.13 4.88
C PHE A 160 11.89 11.14 5.28
N ASP A 161 11.85 12.39 4.80
CA ASP A 161 12.87 13.41 5.06
C ASP A 161 12.85 14.00 6.48
N GLY A 162 11.96 13.52 7.36
CA GLY A 162 11.83 14.02 8.74
C GLY A 162 11.28 15.44 8.89
N SER A 163 10.95 16.13 7.78
CA SER A 163 10.40 17.48 7.80
C SER A 163 9.03 17.54 8.48
N ASP A 164 8.56 18.76 8.75
CA ASP A 164 7.21 19.01 9.27
C ASP A 164 6.08 18.61 8.29
N THR A 165 6.45 18.16 7.08
CA THR A 165 5.53 17.68 6.04
C THR A 165 5.80 16.24 5.61
N SER A 166 6.56 15.47 6.38
CA SER A 166 6.76 14.03 6.18
C SER A 166 5.90 13.20 7.13
N ILE A 167 5.89 11.88 6.94
CA ILE A 167 5.29 10.95 7.91
C ILE A 167 6.35 10.42 8.90
N GLY A 168 7.39 11.20 9.16
CA GLY A 168 8.54 10.86 10.00
C GLY A 168 9.79 10.57 9.18
N ASP A 169 10.90 10.33 9.88
CA ASP A 169 12.20 10.03 9.26
C ASP A 169 12.49 8.52 9.16
N ALA A 170 13.75 8.18 8.93
CA ALA A 170 14.24 6.80 8.87
C ALA A 170 14.31 6.08 10.22
N GLY A 171 14.10 6.76 11.34
CA GLY A 171 14.39 6.23 12.67
C GLY A 171 15.81 6.49 13.14
N ALA A 172 16.01 6.53 14.46
CA ALA A 172 17.34 6.64 15.06
C ALA A 172 18.26 5.50 14.56
N TYR A 173 19.50 5.84 14.20
CA TYR A 173 20.45 4.87 13.68
C TYR A 173 20.82 3.83 14.75
N VAL A 174 20.75 2.54 14.40
CA VAL A 174 21.16 1.43 15.27
C VAL A 174 22.43 0.78 14.70
N PRO A 175 23.60 0.95 15.35
CA PRO A 175 24.88 0.40 14.86
C PRO A 175 24.98 -1.12 15.05
N GLY A 176 25.96 -1.74 14.38
CA GLY A 176 26.31 -3.15 14.59
C GLY A 176 25.29 -4.15 14.03
N ARG A 177 24.40 -3.72 13.15
CA ARG A 177 23.48 -4.60 12.42
C ARG A 177 24.19 -5.18 11.20
N ASN A 178 23.90 -6.45 10.89
CA ASN A 178 24.48 -7.16 9.75
C ASN A 178 23.53 -7.07 8.55
N TYR A 179 22.65 -8.04 8.35
CA TYR A 179 21.60 -7.97 7.34
C TYR A 179 20.26 -8.43 7.90
N THR A 180 19.19 -8.15 7.16
CA THR A 180 17.88 -8.78 7.34
C THR A 180 17.73 -9.93 6.35
N CYS A 181 17.44 -11.13 6.85
CA CYS A 181 17.18 -12.32 6.05
C CYS A 181 15.70 -12.52 5.74
N LEU A 182 15.39 -12.66 4.44
CA LEU A 182 14.04 -12.91 3.96
C LEU A 182 13.96 -14.24 3.19
N PRO A 183 12.92 -15.06 3.41
CA PRO A 183 11.86 -14.85 4.41
C PRO A 183 12.34 -15.16 5.84
N SER A 184 13.38 -15.98 5.99
CA SER A 184 13.99 -16.33 7.27
C SER A 184 15.38 -16.96 7.07
N GLU A 185 16.16 -17.03 8.16
CA GLU A 185 17.40 -17.82 8.22
C GLU A 185 17.13 -19.31 7.99
N ALA A 186 16.04 -19.84 8.56
CA ALA A 186 15.63 -21.24 8.39
C ALA A 186 15.33 -21.60 6.94
N ALA A 187 14.96 -20.62 6.11
CA ALA A 187 14.76 -20.79 4.66
C ALA A 187 16.06 -20.61 3.85
N GLY A 188 17.23 -20.58 4.49
CA GLY A 188 18.53 -20.41 3.83
C GLY A 188 18.86 -18.97 3.44
N CYS A 189 18.08 -17.98 3.88
CA CYS A 189 18.29 -16.56 3.62
C CYS A 189 18.54 -16.20 2.13
N PRO A 190 17.58 -16.53 1.23
CA PRO A 190 17.75 -16.28 -0.21
C PRO A 190 17.83 -14.79 -0.57
N ILE A 191 17.31 -13.90 0.28
CA ILE A 191 17.42 -12.45 0.11
C ILE A 191 18.05 -11.86 1.37
N LYS A 192 19.16 -11.14 1.17
CA LYS A 192 19.85 -10.35 2.19
C LYS A 192 19.66 -8.87 1.92
N LEU A 193 19.12 -8.15 2.90
CA LEU A 193 19.03 -6.70 2.89
C LEU A 193 20.00 -6.14 3.93
N GLU A 194 21.01 -5.41 3.48
CA GLU A 194 21.88 -4.63 4.37
C GLU A 194 21.05 -3.62 5.17
N PRO A 195 21.52 -3.15 6.34
CA PRO A 195 20.77 -2.24 7.18
C PRO A 195 20.55 -0.91 6.45
N GLY A 196 19.38 -0.34 6.66
CA GLY A 196 19.04 0.99 6.16
C GLY A 196 19.70 2.10 6.97
N SER A 197 19.15 3.29 6.80
CA SER A 197 19.66 4.52 7.41
C SER A 197 19.23 4.75 8.86
N GLY A 198 18.42 3.85 9.44
CA GLY A 198 17.83 4.02 10.78
C GLY A 198 17.94 2.79 11.66
N GLY A 199 16.80 2.28 12.12
CA GLY A 199 16.64 1.07 12.93
C GLY A 199 15.82 1.27 14.22
N GLY A 200 15.76 2.49 14.73
CA GLY A 200 15.09 2.87 15.97
C GLY A 200 13.82 3.70 15.75
N CYS A 201 13.35 4.36 16.82
CA CYS A 201 12.16 5.22 16.79
C CYS A 201 12.34 6.40 15.82
N ILE A 202 11.27 6.77 15.13
CA ILE A 202 11.24 7.89 14.18
C ILE A 202 11.20 9.26 14.87
N SER A 203 11.69 10.29 14.18
CA SER A 203 11.43 11.71 14.50
C SER A 203 10.37 12.30 13.56
N GLY A 204 10.10 13.61 13.70
CA GLY A 204 9.18 14.35 12.84
C GLY A 204 7.72 14.34 13.34
N PRO A 205 6.75 14.66 12.47
CA PRO A 205 5.35 14.87 12.90
C PRO A 205 4.72 13.67 13.60
N LEU A 206 5.20 12.45 13.35
CA LEU A 206 4.69 11.22 13.93
C LEU A 206 5.61 10.62 15.01
N ALA A 207 6.55 11.38 15.58
CA ALA A 207 7.48 10.89 16.61
C ALA A 207 6.77 10.28 17.84
N ASN A 208 5.60 10.80 18.20
CA ASN A 208 4.77 10.31 19.31
C ASN A 208 3.75 9.24 18.88
N TRP A 209 3.84 8.72 17.65
CA TRP A 209 2.98 7.64 17.18
C TRP A 209 3.24 6.37 17.99
N THR A 210 2.17 5.79 18.54
CA THR A 210 2.27 4.60 19.38
C THR A 210 1.67 3.40 18.65
N SER A 211 2.53 2.46 18.29
CA SER A 211 2.10 1.15 17.80
C SER A 211 1.71 0.27 18.98
N SER A 212 0.42 -0.09 19.08
CA SER A 212 -0.16 -0.83 20.19
C SER A 212 -0.27 -2.34 19.93
N ILE A 213 -0.35 -2.72 18.65
CA ILE A 213 -0.52 -4.10 18.15
C ILE A 213 0.82 -4.62 17.61
N GLY A 214 0.97 -5.95 17.58
CA GLY A 214 2.18 -6.65 17.19
C GLY A 214 3.32 -6.57 18.22
N PRO A 215 4.55 -6.95 17.87
CA PRO A 215 4.89 -7.60 16.61
C PRO A 215 4.40 -9.06 16.58
N ILE A 216 4.31 -9.61 15.37
CA ILE A 216 4.02 -11.01 15.07
C ILE A 216 5.23 -11.64 14.38
N GLN A 217 5.80 -10.94 13.38
CA GLN A 217 6.91 -11.44 12.57
C GLN A 217 7.96 -10.36 12.23
N THR A 218 8.14 -9.39 13.11
CA THR A 218 9.14 -8.33 12.95
C THR A 218 10.55 -8.87 12.70
N LYS A 219 11.29 -8.17 11.83
CA LYS A 219 12.73 -8.40 11.59
C LYS A 219 13.60 -7.43 12.39
N ALA A 220 13.02 -6.43 13.04
CA ALA A 220 13.77 -5.53 13.91
C ALA A 220 14.25 -6.27 15.17
N LYS A 221 15.49 -6.00 15.56
CA LYS A 221 16.08 -6.56 16.79
C LYS A 221 15.68 -5.72 18.01
N GLY A 222 15.57 -6.37 19.16
CA GLY A 222 15.30 -5.68 20.43
C GLY A 222 13.84 -5.26 20.63
N ILE A 223 12.92 -5.66 19.74
CA ILE A 223 11.49 -5.42 19.92
C ILE A 223 10.93 -6.43 20.92
N LYS A 224 10.24 -5.92 21.94
CA LYS A 224 9.54 -6.75 22.93
C LYS A 224 8.45 -7.59 22.24
N PRO A 225 8.45 -8.93 22.39
CA PRO A 225 7.38 -9.77 21.85
C PRO A 225 5.99 -9.36 22.37
N ASN A 226 4.97 -9.51 21.54
CA ASN A 226 3.60 -9.28 21.98
C ASN A 226 3.22 -10.33 23.05
N PRO A 227 2.45 -9.95 24.10
CA PRO A 227 1.99 -10.90 25.11
C PRO A 227 1.02 -11.96 24.57
N GLN A 228 0.46 -11.79 23.36
CA GLN A 228 -0.37 -12.77 22.68
C GLN A 228 0.27 -13.25 21.39
N ALA A 229 0.15 -14.56 21.12
CA ALA A 229 0.81 -15.22 19.97
C ALA A 229 0.40 -14.63 18.60
N TYR A 230 -0.84 -14.15 18.47
CA TYR A 230 -1.34 -13.54 17.23
C TYR A 230 -1.12 -12.02 17.17
N GLY A 231 -0.34 -11.44 18.10
CA GLY A 231 0.02 -10.02 18.08
C GLY A 231 -1.10 -9.06 18.48
N LEU A 232 -2.27 -9.54 18.91
CA LEU A 232 -3.43 -8.69 19.23
C LEU A 232 -3.46 -8.17 20.68
N GLY A 233 -2.49 -8.57 21.51
CA GLY A 233 -2.34 -8.07 22.87
C GLY A 233 -1.78 -6.64 22.90
N TYR A 234 -1.98 -5.94 24.02
CA TYR A 234 -1.47 -4.57 24.19
C TYR A 234 0.05 -4.56 24.37
N ASN A 235 0.76 -3.95 23.42
CA ASN A 235 2.21 -3.86 23.40
C ASN A 235 2.69 -2.49 22.88
N PRO A 236 2.43 -1.40 23.63
CA PRO A 236 2.73 -0.04 23.17
C PRO A 236 4.23 0.18 23.01
N ARG A 237 4.61 0.73 21.86
CA ARG A 237 5.99 1.12 21.53
C ARG A 237 6.00 2.19 20.44
N CYS A 238 7.14 2.84 20.24
CA CYS A 238 7.29 3.82 19.17
C CYS A 238 7.16 3.16 17.78
N LEU A 239 6.81 3.98 16.79
CA LEU A 239 7.00 3.62 15.39
C LEU A 239 8.51 3.61 15.09
N SER A 240 9.03 2.48 14.62
CA SER A 240 10.44 2.36 14.23
C SER A 240 10.59 2.02 12.76
N ARG A 241 11.56 2.64 12.11
CA ARG A 241 11.85 2.44 10.70
C ARG A 241 13.32 2.14 10.50
N ASP A 242 13.63 1.62 9.33
CA ASP A 242 15.00 1.42 8.86
C ASP A 242 15.03 1.69 7.36
N VAL A 243 14.84 2.96 6.97
CA VAL A 243 14.60 3.31 5.57
C VAL A 243 15.72 2.77 4.68
N ASN A 244 15.37 1.82 3.81
CA ASN A 244 16.29 0.86 3.24
C ASN A 244 16.45 1.03 1.72
N LYS A 245 17.60 1.56 1.30
CA LYS A 245 17.94 1.74 -0.12
C LYS A 245 18.06 0.42 -0.89
N HIS A 246 18.49 -0.67 -0.24
CA HIS A 246 18.65 -1.97 -0.92
C HIS A 246 17.31 -2.59 -1.27
N ALA A 247 16.31 -2.46 -0.38
CA ALA A 247 14.94 -2.80 -0.68
C ALA A 247 14.36 -1.86 -1.76
N ALA A 248 14.53 -0.55 -1.61
CA ALA A 248 13.99 0.43 -2.56
C ALA A 248 14.50 0.23 -3.99
N TYR A 249 15.77 -0.16 -4.15
CA TYR A 249 16.39 -0.50 -5.44
C TYR A 249 15.70 -1.67 -6.17
N ARG A 250 14.98 -2.55 -5.44
CA ARG A 250 14.17 -3.64 -6.01
C ARG A 250 12.79 -3.17 -6.52
N SER A 251 12.52 -1.87 -6.42
CA SER A 251 11.33 -1.20 -6.94
C SER A 251 11.66 0.02 -7.81
N ARG A 252 12.84 0.00 -8.45
CA ARG A 252 13.23 0.99 -9.47
C ARG A 252 12.39 0.87 -10.75
N ASP A 253 12.49 1.87 -11.62
CA ASP A 253 11.68 1.98 -12.83
C ASP A 253 11.72 0.73 -13.73
N GLU A 254 12.90 0.15 -13.94
CA GLU A 254 13.03 -1.03 -14.79
C GLU A 254 12.22 -2.21 -14.25
N VAL A 255 12.22 -2.41 -12.92
CA VAL A 255 11.50 -3.53 -12.29
C VAL A 255 9.99 -3.34 -12.40
N ILE A 256 9.49 -2.12 -12.19
CA ILE A 256 8.05 -1.80 -12.33
C ILE A 256 7.62 -1.93 -13.79
N THR A 257 8.43 -1.41 -14.70
CA THR A 257 8.19 -1.46 -16.15
C THR A 257 8.14 -2.89 -16.66
N GLU A 258 9.10 -3.74 -16.27
CA GLU A 258 9.12 -5.16 -16.60
C GLU A 258 7.90 -5.88 -16.04
N LEU A 259 7.53 -5.62 -14.78
CA LEU A 259 6.32 -6.18 -14.18
C LEU A 259 5.08 -5.85 -15.02
N ILE A 260 4.94 -4.61 -15.49
CA ILE A 260 3.77 -4.18 -16.28
C ILE A 260 3.77 -4.77 -17.70
N LYS A 261 4.92 -4.79 -18.38
CA LYS A 261 5.04 -5.19 -19.80
C LYS A 261 5.13 -6.70 -19.99
N ASN A 262 5.78 -7.40 -19.06
CA ASN A 262 6.12 -8.81 -19.22
C ASN A 262 5.09 -9.76 -18.60
N SER A 263 4.33 -9.35 -17.58
CA SER A 263 3.23 -10.15 -17.04
C SER A 263 2.03 -10.14 -17.98
N LYS A 264 1.75 -11.29 -18.60
CA LYS A 264 0.71 -11.44 -19.63
C LYS A 264 -0.68 -11.69 -19.05
N ASP A 265 -0.72 -12.25 -17.85
CA ASP A 265 -1.92 -12.63 -17.11
C ASP A 265 -1.85 -12.11 -15.67
N ILE A 266 -2.97 -12.19 -14.96
CA ILE A 266 -3.09 -11.65 -13.60
C ILE A 266 -2.30 -12.48 -12.57
N LEU A 267 -2.17 -13.79 -12.75
CA LEU A 267 -1.45 -14.65 -11.82
C LEU A 267 0.05 -14.35 -11.85
N SER A 268 0.64 -14.27 -13.05
CA SER A 268 2.03 -13.89 -13.24
C SER A 268 2.30 -12.46 -12.77
N PHE A 269 1.36 -11.53 -12.97
CA PHE A 269 1.47 -10.15 -12.46
C PHE A 269 1.47 -10.11 -10.93
N GLN A 270 0.47 -10.68 -10.27
CA GLN A 270 0.33 -10.56 -8.81
C GLN A 270 1.41 -11.36 -8.06
N ASN A 271 1.83 -12.52 -8.58
CA ASN A 271 2.89 -13.32 -7.95
C ASN A 271 4.24 -12.60 -8.08
N ARG A 272 4.56 -12.07 -9.27
CA ARG A 272 5.78 -11.28 -9.46
C ARG A 272 5.74 -10.00 -8.62
N MET A 273 4.60 -9.33 -8.49
CA MET A 273 4.47 -8.16 -7.63
C MET A 273 4.79 -8.48 -6.16
N GLN A 274 4.29 -9.60 -5.64
CA GLN A 274 4.45 -10.02 -4.24
C GLN A 274 5.86 -10.54 -3.93
N GLY A 275 6.51 -11.16 -4.92
CA GLY A 275 7.87 -11.70 -4.83
C GLY A 275 7.93 -13.20 -5.02
N ASP A 276 9.13 -13.70 -5.29
CA ASP A 276 9.48 -15.11 -5.37
C ASP A 276 10.74 -15.31 -4.52
N PHE A 277 10.51 -15.48 -3.22
CA PHE A 277 11.54 -15.46 -2.20
C PHE A 277 12.51 -16.64 -2.36
N PRO A 278 12.07 -17.88 -2.65
CA PRO A 278 12.98 -18.99 -2.93
C PRO A 278 14.01 -18.72 -4.04
N THR A 279 13.67 -17.91 -5.04
CA THR A 279 14.60 -17.54 -6.13
C THR A 279 15.36 -16.24 -5.88
N GLY A 280 15.26 -15.67 -4.68
CA GLY A 280 15.95 -14.43 -4.33
C GLY A 280 15.30 -13.16 -4.90
N TYR A 281 14.04 -13.25 -5.34
CA TYR A 281 13.33 -12.11 -5.92
C TYR A 281 12.32 -11.50 -4.94
N LEU A 282 12.53 -10.24 -4.58
CA LEU A 282 11.75 -9.57 -3.54
C LEU A 282 10.34 -9.17 -4.02
N GLY A 283 10.17 -8.76 -5.28
CA GLY A 283 8.92 -8.16 -5.77
C GLY A 283 8.70 -6.73 -5.23
N VAL A 284 7.96 -5.90 -5.98
CA VAL A 284 7.77 -4.48 -5.63
C VAL A 284 6.89 -4.26 -4.38
N HIS A 285 6.01 -5.21 -4.06
CA HIS A 285 5.23 -5.22 -2.82
C HIS A 285 6.13 -5.39 -1.60
N SER A 286 6.86 -6.51 -1.53
CA SER A 286 7.75 -6.73 -0.40
C SER A 286 8.87 -5.68 -0.38
N ALA A 287 9.39 -5.25 -1.54
CA ALA A 287 10.38 -4.17 -1.61
C ALA A 287 9.88 -2.86 -0.99
N GLY A 288 8.63 -2.47 -1.23
CA GLY A 288 8.06 -1.27 -0.63
C GLY A 288 7.89 -1.39 0.88
N HIS A 289 7.44 -2.53 1.39
CA HIS A 289 7.41 -2.80 2.84
C HIS A 289 8.80 -2.73 3.46
N TYR A 290 9.78 -3.45 2.89
CA TYR A 290 11.15 -3.46 3.41
C TYR A 290 11.93 -2.17 3.13
N THR A 291 11.44 -1.28 2.25
CA THR A 291 11.95 0.10 2.12
C THR A 291 11.65 0.91 3.36
N VAL A 292 10.50 0.69 4.00
CA VAL A 292 10.18 1.29 5.31
C VAL A 292 11.00 0.61 6.40
N GLY A 293 11.06 -0.73 6.38
CA GLY A 293 11.86 -1.51 7.31
C GLY A 293 11.42 -1.33 8.77
N GLY A 294 12.36 -1.42 9.70
CA GLY A 294 12.06 -1.26 11.13
C GLY A 294 11.12 -2.35 11.66
N ASP A 295 10.34 -2.04 12.68
CA ASP A 295 9.46 -3.03 13.31
C ASP A 295 8.24 -3.36 12.44
N GLN A 296 7.39 -2.36 12.21
CA GLN A 296 6.11 -2.55 11.53
C GLN A 296 6.32 -2.81 10.03
N GLY A 297 7.22 -2.09 9.37
CA GLY A 297 7.48 -2.25 7.93
C GLY A 297 8.08 -3.61 7.55
N SER A 298 8.65 -4.34 8.51
CA SER A 298 9.17 -5.70 8.29
C SER A 298 8.26 -6.82 8.79
N ASP A 299 7.10 -6.47 9.37
CA ASP A 299 6.13 -7.43 9.89
C ASP A 299 4.99 -7.65 8.89
N PHE A 300 4.94 -8.85 8.32
CA PHE A 300 3.97 -9.22 7.27
C PHE A 300 2.50 -9.02 7.68
N PHE A 301 2.18 -9.21 8.96
CA PHE A 301 0.81 -9.13 9.47
C PHE A 301 0.47 -7.72 9.96
N ASN A 302 1.43 -7.09 10.63
CA ASN A 302 1.24 -5.83 11.33
C ASN A 302 1.72 -4.60 10.54
N SER A 303 2.06 -4.76 9.26
CA SER A 303 2.57 -3.67 8.42
C SER A 303 1.67 -2.42 8.34
N PRO A 304 0.31 -2.50 8.42
CA PRO A 304 -0.51 -1.30 8.46
C PRO A 304 -0.35 -0.46 9.72
N SER A 305 0.31 -0.97 10.78
CA SER A 305 0.64 -0.17 11.96
C SER A 305 1.57 1.01 11.64
N ASP A 306 2.33 0.95 10.53
CA ASP A 306 3.04 2.09 9.99
C ASP A 306 2.16 2.87 9.00
N PRO A 307 1.90 4.18 9.21
CA PRO A 307 1.16 5.02 8.26
C PRO A 307 1.73 5.04 6.83
N ALA A 308 3.00 4.67 6.62
CA ALA A 308 3.61 4.52 5.29
C ALA A 308 2.95 3.41 4.45
N PHE A 309 2.30 2.42 5.10
CA PHE A 309 1.56 1.34 4.43
C PHE A 309 0.59 1.86 3.37
N TYR A 310 -0.18 2.90 3.70
CA TYR A 310 -1.24 3.38 2.81
C TYR A 310 -0.68 4.06 1.55
N PHE A 311 0.48 4.70 1.66
CA PHE A 311 1.19 5.26 0.50
C PHE A 311 1.78 4.16 -0.39
N HIS A 312 2.34 3.12 0.25
CA HIS A 312 2.84 1.94 -0.44
C HIS A 312 1.72 1.22 -1.22
N HIS A 313 0.60 0.93 -0.56
CA HIS A 313 -0.52 0.23 -1.22
C HIS A 313 -1.26 1.11 -2.23
N ALA A 314 -1.25 2.43 -2.10
CA ALA A 314 -1.70 3.31 -3.17
C ALA A 314 -0.80 3.21 -4.43
N GLN A 315 0.51 2.99 -4.27
CA GLN A 315 1.41 2.73 -5.40
C GLN A 315 1.27 1.30 -5.94
N ILE A 316 0.95 0.30 -5.10
CA ILE A 316 0.56 -1.05 -5.54
C ILE A 316 -0.69 -0.99 -6.42
N ASP A 317 -1.72 -0.29 -5.92
CA ASP A 317 -2.97 -0.09 -6.66
C ASP A 317 -2.75 0.70 -7.94
N ARG A 318 -1.90 1.74 -7.92
CA ARG A 318 -1.47 2.46 -9.14
C ARG A 318 -0.83 1.50 -10.14
N THR A 319 0.10 0.66 -9.70
CA THR A 319 0.82 -0.29 -10.58
C THR A 319 -0.14 -1.29 -11.22
N TRP A 320 -1.10 -1.82 -10.44
CA TRP A 320 -2.17 -2.67 -10.96
C TRP A 320 -3.09 -1.92 -11.92
N TRP A 321 -3.50 -0.70 -11.59
CA TRP A 321 -4.28 0.16 -12.48
C TRP A 321 -3.56 0.41 -13.80
N ILE A 322 -2.25 0.68 -13.79
CA ILE A 322 -1.46 0.85 -15.03
C ILE A 322 -1.51 -0.45 -15.85
N TRP A 323 -1.25 -1.60 -15.22
CA TRP A 323 -1.26 -2.90 -15.91
C TRP A 323 -2.61 -3.24 -16.52
N GLN A 324 -3.72 -3.05 -15.79
CA GLN A 324 -5.08 -3.26 -16.29
C GLN A 324 -5.35 -2.39 -17.52
N ASN A 325 -4.90 -1.14 -17.48
CA ASN A 325 -5.20 -0.16 -18.51
C ASN A 325 -4.33 -0.25 -19.77
N GLN A 326 -3.33 -1.14 -19.80
CA GLN A 326 -2.63 -1.45 -21.06
C GLN A 326 -3.49 -2.30 -22.00
N ASP A 327 -4.42 -3.09 -21.46
CA ASP A 327 -5.32 -3.95 -22.24
C ASP A 327 -6.63 -4.21 -21.46
N LEU A 328 -7.47 -3.17 -21.38
CA LEU A 328 -8.72 -3.20 -20.61
C LEU A 328 -9.65 -4.35 -20.99
N LYS A 329 -9.67 -4.74 -22.26
CA LYS A 329 -10.55 -5.81 -22.77
C LYS A 329 -10.26 -7.13 -22.07
N ASN A 330 -8.99 -7.48 -21.90
CA ASN A 330 -8.59 -8.77 -21.34
C ASN A 330 -8.23 -8.68 -19.86
N ARG A 331 -7.79 -7.51 -19.36
CA ARG A 331 -7.21 -7.36 -18.02
C ARG A 331 -8.14 -6.77 -16.97
N ARG A 332 -9.20 -6.05 -17.36
CA ARG A 332 -10.09 -5.38 -16.39
C ARG A 332 -10.62 -6.35 -15.35
N ASN A 333 -11.21 -7.46 -15.80
CA ASN A 333 -11.85 -8.46 -14.94
C ASN A 333 -11.02 -9.73 -14.79
N ALA A 334 -9.71 -9.69 -15.09
CA ALA A 334 -8.84 -10.84 -14.92
C ALA A 334 -8.69 -11.15 -13.41
N ILE A 335 -8.98 -12.38 -13.03
CA ILE A 335 -8.80 -12.89 -11.67
C ILE A 335 -8.27 -14.33 -11.74
N ASP A 336 -7.32 -14.67 -10.88
CA ASP A 336 -6.72 -16.00 -10.81
C ASP A 336 -6.02 -16.21 -9.44
N GLY A 337 -5.71 -17.45 -9.11
CA GLY A 337 -5.25 -17.90 -7.79
C GLY A 337 -6.38 -18.47 -6.94
N THR A 338 -6.05 -18.88 -5.73
CA THR A 338 -7.00 -19.50 -4.78
C THR A 338 -7.33 -18.55 -3.63
N ILE A 339 -8.22 -18.97 -2.73
CA ILE A 339 -8.71 -18.14 -1.63
C ILE A 339 -7.93 -18.32 -0.31
N THR A 340 -6.84 -19.09 -0.34
CA THR A 340 -5.95 -19.34 0.80
C THR A 340 -4.50 -19.00 0.44
N PHE A 341 -3.75 -18.48 1.41
CA PHE A 341 -2.36 -18.06 1.25
C PHE A 341 -1.51 -19.13 0.56
N LEU A 342 -1.01 -18.81 -0.64
CA LEU A 342 -0.19 -19.72 -1.46
C LEU A 342 -0.85 -21.09 -1.68
N ASN A 343 -2.18 -21.13 -1.70
CA ASN A 343 -2.98 -22.35 -1.77
C ASN A 343 -2.70 -23.35 -0.64
N SER A 344 -2.43 -22.84 0.57
CA SER A 344 -2.16 -23.65 1.76
C SER A 344 -3.10 -23.30 2.93
N PRO A 345 -4.00 -24.21 3.34
CA PRO A 345 -4.31 -25.48 2.69
C PRO A 345 -4.91 -25.26 1.29
N PRO A 346 -4.92 -26.28 0.41
CA PRO A 346 -5.54 -26.17 -0.90
C PRO A 346 -7.00 -25.73 -0.82
N SER A 347 -7.38 -24.78 -1.67
CA SER A 347 -8.74 -24.24 -1.75
C SER A 347 -9.18 -24.02 -3.19
N ARG A 348 -10.46 -23.68 -3.37
CA ARG A 348 -10.99 -23.35 -4.70
C ARG A 348 -10.34 -22.09 -5.27
N ASN A 349 -10.40 -21.96 -6.59
CA ASN A 349 -10.05 -20.72 -7.26
C ASN A 349 -10.94 -19.56 -6.80
N GLY A 350 -10.34 -18.38 -6.75
CA GLY A 350 -11.06 -17.14 -6.52
C GLY A 350 -11.91 -16.78 -7.74
N THR A 351 -13.01 -16.08 -7.50
CA THR A 351 -13.94 -15.66 -8.54
C THR A 351 -14.32 -14.18 -8.39
N LEU A 352 -14.82 -13.58 -9.47
CA LEU A 352 -15.35 -12.21 -9.44
C LEU A 352 -16.52 -12.05 -8.47
N ASN A 353 -17.21 -13.13 -8.11
CA ASN A 353 -18.35 -13.10 -7.20
C ASN A 353 -17.95 -13.31 -5.73
N ASP A 354 -16.67 -13.57 -5.46
CA ASP A 354 -16.21 -13.71 -4.08
C ASP A 354 -16.35 -12.40 -3.33
N MET A 355 -16.85 -12.48 -2.11
CA MET A 355 -17.09 -11.33 -1.24
C MET A 355 -15.78 -10.85 -0.63
N LEU A 356 -15.55 -9.55 -0.74
CA LEU A 356 -14.55 -8.79 -0.02
C LEU A 356 -15.22 -8.13 1.19
N THR A 357 -14.67 -8.41 2.37
CA THR A 357 -15.10 -7.82 3.63
C THR A 357 -13.91 -7.21 4.36
N LEU A 358 -14.13 -6.08 5.02
CA LEU A 358 -13.15 -5.47 5.92
C LEU A 358 -13.30 -5.99 7.36
N GLY A 359 -14.10 -7.05 7.53
CA GLY A 359 -14.36 -7.66 8.82
C GLY A 359 -15.35 -6.86 9.66
N PRO A 360 -15.77 -7.43 10.80
CA PRO A 360 -16.78 -6.82 11.67
C PRO A 360 -16.33 -5.49 12.31
N MET A 361 -15.03 -5.18 12.32
CA MET A 361 -14.49 -3.97 12.96
C MET A 361 -14.68 -2.72 12.09
N LEU A 362 -14.97 -2.92 10.81
CA LEU A 362 -15.17 -1.89 9.79
C LEU A 362 -16.51 -2.11 9.07
N ASP A 363 -17.53 -2.57 9.80
CA ASP A 363 -18.86 -2.94 9.30
C ASP A 363 -19.68 -1.75 8.73
N THR A 364 -19.27 -0.52 9.05
CA THR A 364 -19.78 0.69 8.39
C THR A 364 -19.56 0.68 6.87
N PHE A 365 -18.61 -0.14 6.39
CA PHE A 365 -18.36 -0.34 4.97
C PHE A 365 -19.05 -1.61 4.48
N LYS A 366 -19.95 -1.46 3.51
CA LYS A 366 -20.70 -2.59 2.93
C LYS A 366 -19.76 -3.60 2.29
N ASN A 367 -20.00 -4.90 2.51
CA ASN A 367 -19.25 -5.91 1.77
C ASN A 367 -19.49 -5.75 0.26
N ILE A 368 -18.44 -5.90 -0.53
CA ILE A 368 -18.49 -5.82 -2.00
C ILE A 368 -17.98 -7.13 -2.60
N THR A 369 -18.15 -7.34 -3.90
CA THR A 369 -17.52 -8.48 -4.59
C THR A 369 -16.19 -8.09 -5.21
N ASN A 370 -15.36 -9.08 -5.58
CA ASN A 370 -14.19 -8.84 -6.42
C ASN A 370 -14.56 -8.05 -7.70
N LYS A 371 -15.70 -8.37 -8.33
CA LYS A 371 -16.22 -7.68 -9.51
C LYS A 371 -16.36 -6.17 -9.29
N ASP A 372 -16.88 -5.77 -8.14
CA ASP A 372 -17.06 -4.36 -7.79
C ASP A 372 -15.71 -3.63 -7.62
N ALA A 373 -14.64 -4.38 -7.32
CA ALA A 373 -13.32 -3.82 -7.09
C ALA A 373 -12.41 -3.78 -8.33
N MET A 374 -12.83 -4.37 -9.45
CA MET A 374 -12.00 -4.51 -10.65
C MET A 374 -11.74 -3.20 -11.40
N SER A 375 -12.50 -2.14 -11.14
CA SER A 375 -12.32 -0.83 -11.79
C SER A 375 -12.32 0.32 -10.78
N THR A 376 -11.34 1.23 -10.88
CA THR A 376 -11.30 2.45 -10.07
C THR A 376 -12.41 3.46 -10.42
N LEU A 377 -13.20 3.21 -11.47
CA LEU A 377 -14.38 3.98 -11.89
C LEU A 377 -15.69 3.18 -11.71
N GLY A 378 -15.64 2.02 -11.04
CA GLY A 378 -16.77 1.12 -10.80
C GLY A 378 -16.94 0.79 -9.32
N GLY A 379 -18.02 0.09 -8.99
CA GLY A 379 -18.36 -0.25 -7.61
C GLY A 379 -18.42 1.01 -6.72
N PRO A 380 -17.83 0.99 -5.51
CA PRO A 380 -17.78 2.15 -4.62
C PRO A 380 -16.75 3.21 -5.06
N PHE A 381 -15.96 2.95 -6.09
CA PHE A 381 -14.80 3.75 -6.46
C PHE A 381 -15.13 4.83 -7.50
N CYS A 382 -14.42 5.94 -7.41
CA CYS A 382 -14.41 6.95 -8.47
C CYS A 382 -13.11 7.76 -8.46
N TYR A 383 -12.00 7.13 -8.82
CA TYR A 383 -10.69 7.78 -8.84
C TYR A 383 -9.77 7.31 -9.98
N ILE A 384 -8.77 8.14 -10.26
CA ILE A 384 -7.65 7.86 -11.17
C ILE A 384 -6.32 8.24 -10.50
N TYR A 385 -5.21 7.82 -11.10
CA TYR A 385 -3.86 8.18 -10.70
C TYR A 385 -3.27 9.22 -11.66
N LEU A 386 -2.58 10.23 -11.12
CA LEU A 386 -1.80 11.23 -11.88
C LEU A 386 -0.44 11.47 -11.25
#